data_AF-A0A6S7LNP5-F1
#
_entry.id   AF-A0A6S7LNP5-F1
#
_cell.length_a   1.000
_cell.length_b   1.000
_cell.length_c   1.000
_cell.angle_alpha   90.00
_cell.angle_beta   90.00
_cell.angle_gamma   90.00
#
_symmetry.space_group_name_H-M   'P 1'
#
loop_
_entity.id
_entity.type
_entity.pdbx_description
1 polymer ?
#
loop_
_entity_poly.entity_id
_entity_poly.type
_entity_poly.pdbx_seq_one_letter_code
_entity_poly.pdbx_strand_id
1 'polypeptide(L)'
;MSDVPPLCPMHTYLQWKLSVESPSFTYAARSTSKDILFAVDIPFPLLRARYNLVVLKKPFQTSCTCDPKKIGINLPSNFPQFTYIELFEFAIPGTSFGLTSDQVMRSEINHSLRVMAAKVYAEYGKSRGRKRQQLDLKTKKFHIMDGQTISITKLKQDKAFVCDELAKWKESNINLEVEIKKLHHEMEMAIQEKNEVIENLQSKNEELLKYIDLLEKSEKMQHQGKDISETKKKSRTLKNFLSRAETALWFAKSFGLELESMTVKEINSNVRHNLVVDNSGTDNTDNVSGFDALSDDDNGKVEKVLFLLDKFCVGDAFYHEITML
;
A
#
# COMPACT_ATOMS: atom_id res chain seq x y z
N MET A 1 -1.39 28.70 -21.35
CA MET A 1 -0.33 28.97 -22.33
C MET A 1 0.36 27.65 -22.59
N SER A 2 0.13 27.07 -23.76
CA SER A 2 0.60 25.75 -24.15
C SER A 2 2.04 25.83 -24.64
N ASP A 3 2.98 25.43 -23.80
CA ASP A 3 4.37 25.17 -24.19
C ASP A 3 4.41 23.91 -25.06
N VAL A 4 4.08 24.10 -26.34
CA VAL A 4 4.39 23.12 -27.37
C VAL A 4 5.88 23.27 -27.65
N PRO A 5 6.73 22.25 -27.40
CA PRO A 5 8.14 22.34 -27.71
C PRO A 5 8.32 22.61 -29.21
N PRO A 6 9.40 23.32 -29.62
CA PRO A 6 9.60 23.68 -31.02
C PRO A 6 9.57 22.41 -31.86
N LEU A 7 8.61 22.38 -32.80
CA LEU A 7 8.36 21.29 -33.74
C LEU A 7 9.68 20.72 -34.26
N CYS A 8 9.87 19.42 -34.02
CA CYS A 8 11.03 18.67 -34.50
C CYS A 8 11.24 18.94 -36.00
N PRO A 9 12.48 19.18 -36.49
CA PRO A 9 12.77 19.43 -37.91
C PRO A 9 12.23 18.37 -38.88
N MET A 10 11.88 17.18 -38.36
CA MET A 10 11.20 16.10 -39.08
C MET A 10 9.81 16.49 -39.61
N HIS A 11 9.07 17.37 -38.91
CA HIS A 11 7.66 17.61 -39.21
C HIS A 11 7.42 18.24 -40.59
N THR A 12 8.38 19.03 -41.09
CA THR A 12 8.35 19.65 -42.43
C THR A 12 8.58 18.62 -43.54
N TYR A 13 9.31 17.53 -43.27
CA TYR A 13 9.58 16.46 -44.24
C TYR A 13 8.54 15.36 -44.22
N LEU A 14 7.88 15.14 -43.07
CA LEU A 14 6.72 14.24 -42.94
C LEU A 14 5.44 14.77 -43.61
N GLN A 15 5.44 16.02 -44.08
CA GLN A 15 4.34 16.54 -44.91
C GLN A 15 4.24 15.83 -46.27
N TRP A 16 5.30 15.15 -46.71
CA TRP A 16 5.30 14.37 -47.94
C TRP A 16 4.53 13.07 -47.70
N LYS A 17 3.21 13.14 -47.88
CA LYS A 17 2.32 11.97 -47.81
C LYS A 17 2.62 11.06 -48.99
N LEU A 18 2.90 9.79 -48.69
CA LEU A 18 3.03 8.76 -49.72
C LEU A 18 1.66 8.51 -50.38
N SER A 19 1.61 8.30 -51.69
CA SER A 19 0.37 7.83 -52.34
C SER A 19 0.39 6.30 -52.40
N VAL A 20 -0.70 5.69 -51.94
CA VAL A 20 -0.93 4.25 -52.02
C VAL A 20 -1.78 3.99 -53.26
N GLU A 21 -1.27 3.16 -54.16
CA GLU A 21 -1.93 2.75 -55.39
C GLU A 21 -2.24 1.26 -55.36
N SER A 22 -3.37 0.88 -55.98
CA SER A 22 -3.69 -0.52 -56.25
C SER A 22 -2.61 -1.17 -57.13
N PRO A 23 -2.33 -2.47 -56.97
CA PRO A 23 -1.35 -3.16 -57.79
C PRO A 23 -1.76 -3.07 -59.27
N SER A 24 -0.79 -2.81 -60.14
CA SER A 24 -1.05 -2.78 -61.59
C SER A 24 -1.47 -4.17 -62.08
N PHE A 25 -2.49 -4.22 -62.94
CA PHE A 25 -2.97 -5.47 -63.57
C PHE A 25 -1.89 -6.24 -64.33
N THR A 26 -0.79 -5.58 -64.72
CA THR A 26 0.39 -6.22 -65.34
C THR A 26 1.11 -7.23 -64.43
N TYR A 27 0.89 -7.15 -63.11
CA TYR A 27 1.53 -8.06 -62.14
C TYR A 27 0.75 -9.35 -61.93
N ALA A 28 -0.57 -9.35 -62.15
CA ALA A 28 -1.39 -10.57 -62.04
C ALA A 28 -0.96 -11.68 -63.03
N ALA A 29 -0.24 -11.31 -64.10
CA ALA A 29 0.25 -12.23 -65.12
C ALA A 29 1.68 -12.77 -64.87
N ARG A 30 2.36 -12.37 -63.78
CA ARG A 30 3.75 -12.81 -63.49
C ARG A 30 3.77 -13.70 -62.26
N SER A 31 4.32 -14.91 -62.39
CA SER A 31 4.51 -15.84 -61.26
C SER A 31 5.68 -15.37 -60.37
N THR A 32 5.44 -14.39 -59.50
CA THR A 32 6.34 -14.10 -58.38
C THR A 32 5.95 -14.95 -57.17
N SER A 33 6.92 -15.34 -56.34
CA SER A 33 6.71 -16.22 -55.18
C SER A 33 5.88 -15.59 -54.05
N LYS A 34 5.62 -14.28 -54.12
CA LYS A 34 4.75 -13.54 -53.21
C LYS A 34 3.87 -12.59 -54.03
N ASP A 35 2.62 -12.43 -53.62
CA ASP A 35 1.67 -11.51 -54.26
C ASP A 35 1.94 -10.07 -53.84
N ILE A 36 1.77 -9.12 -54.77
CA ILE A 36 1.87 -7.69 -54.48
C ILE A 36 0.52 -7.20 -53.96
N LEU A 37 0.48 -6.71 -52.72
CA LEU A 37 -0.75 -6.17 -52.12
C LEU A 37 -1.09 -4.80 -52.69
N PHE A 38 -0.11 -3.90 -52.73
CA PHE A 38 -0.24 -2.54 -53.27
C PHE A 38 1.12 -1.92 -53.56
N ALA A 39 1.12 -0.81 -54.28
CA ALA A 39 2.31 -0.01 -54.54
C ALA A 39 2.23 1.32 -53.78
N VAL A 40 3.40 1.83 -53.41
CA VAL A 40 3.54 3.12 -52.75
C VAL A 40 4.46 3.99 -53.60
N ASP A 41 3.96 5.13 -54.06
CA ASP A 41 4.81 6.08 -54.77
C ASP A 41 5.59 6.91 -53.78
N ILE A 42 6.91 6.83 -53.92
CA ILE A 42 7.85 7.60 -53.11
C ILE A 42 8.48 8.68 -54.00
N PRO A 43 8.25 9.96 -53.70
CA PRO A 43 8.87 11.03 -54.47
C PRO A 43 10.41 11.00 -54.40
N PHE A 44 11.05 11.33 -55.52
CA PHE A 44 12.51 11.37 -55.63
C PHE A 44 13.18 12.33 -54.63
N PRO A 45 12.65 13.55 -54.39
CA PRO A 45 13.18 14.43 -53.35
C PRO A 45 13.12 13.81 -51.95
N LEU A 46 12.06 13.05 -51.63
CA LEU A 46 11.92 12.37 -50.35
C LEU A 46 12.96 11.26 -50.18
N LEU A 47 13.19 10.44 -51.20
CA LEU A 47 14.23 9.41 -51.19
C LEU A 47 15.64 10.01 -51.03
N ARG A 48 15.89 11.12 -51.71
CA ARG A 48 17.15 11.86 -51.59
C ARG A 48 17.32 12.44 -50.18
N ALA A 49 16.26 13.00 -49.60
CA ALA A 49 16.27 13.53 -48.24
C ALA A 49 16.56 12.42 -47.21
N ARG A 50 15.90 11.26 -47.34
CA ARG A 50 16.16 10.09 -46.50
C ARG A 50 17.60 9.60 -46.61
N TYR A 51 18.17 9.57 -47.82
CA TYR A 51 19.59 9.20 -48.00
C TYR A 51 20.54 10.17 -47.28
N ASN A 52 20.31 11.48 -47.40
CA ASN A 52 21.13 12.49 -46.72
C ASN A 52 21.07 12.36 -45.20
N LEU A 53 19.87 12.07 -44.67
CA LEU A 53 19.65 11.92 -43.23
C LEU A 53 20.31 10.66 -42.67
N VAL A 54 20.08 9.50 -43.32
CA VAL A 54 20.55 8.21 -42.81
C VAL A 54 22.04 7.98 -43.08
N VAL A 55 22.54 8.31 -44.28
CA VAL A 55 23.90 7.95 -44.71
C VAL A 55 24.88 9.08 -44.48
N LEU A 56 24.52 10.31 -44.86
CA LEU A 56 25.44 11.44 -44.76
C LEU A 56 25.40 12.12 -43.40
N LYS A 57 24.45 11.75 -42.52
CA LYS A 57 24.17 12.38 -41.22
C LYS A 57 24.14 13.91 -41.31
N LYS A 58 23.79 14.44 -42.49
CA LYS A 58 23.80 15.88 -42.72
C LYS A 58 22.52 16.44 -42.09
N PRO A 59 22.61 17.36 -41.12
CA PRO A 59 21.43 18.09 -40.68
C PRO A 59 20.88 18.86 -41.88
N PHE A 60 19.57 18.94 -41.96
CA PHE A 60 18.88 19.51 -43.10
C PHE A 60 19.28 20.97 -43.34
N GLN A 61 19.76 21.28 -44.55
CA GLN A 61 19.83 22.66 -45.04
C GLN A 61 18.46 23.02 -45.62
N THR A 62 17.68 23.80 -44.87
CA THR A 62 16.55 24.53 -45.42
C THR A 62 17.11 25.58 -46.39
N SER A 63 16.61 25.63 -47.62
CA SER A 63 16.93 26.69 -48.59
C SER A 63 16.23 28.02 -48.27
N CYS A 64 16.01 28.32 -46.99
CA CYS A 64 15.67 29.67 -46.55
C CYS A 64 16.95 30.46 -46.37
N THR A 65 17.00 31.66 -46.95
CA THR A 65 18.09 32.64 -46.95
C THR A 65 18.33 33.26 -45.57
N CYS A 66 18.43 32.45 -44.52
CA CYS A 66 18.69 32.90 -43.17
C CYS A 66 20.01 32.30 -42.71
N ASP A 67 21.06 33.11 -42.63
CA ASP A 67 22.39 32.74 -42.15
C ASP A 67 22.30 31.96 -40.82
N PRO A 68 22.76 30.69 -40.77
CA PRO A 68 22.70 29.87 -39.56
C PRO A 68 23.69 30.32 -38.46
N LYS A 69 24.46 31.39 -38.68
CA LYS A 69 25.37 31.97 -37.67
C LYS A 69 24.70 32.97 -36.71
N LYS A 70 23.44 33.36 -36.94
CA LYS A 70 22.75 34.37 -36.11
C LYS A 70 21.80 33.82 -35.05
N ILE A 71 21.55 32.51 -35.04
CA ILE A 71 20.68 31.89 -34.03
C ILE A 71 21.51 30.79 -33.38
N GLY A 72 22.08 31.09 -32.22
CA GLY A 72 22.96 30.20 -31.44
C GLY A 72 22.21 28.98 -30.89
N ILE A 73 21.77 28.09 -31.77
CA ILE A 73 21.22 26.79 -31.42
C ILE A 73 22.34 25.78 -31.64
N ASN A 74 23.01 25.41 -30.55
CA ASN A 74 23.80 24.19 -30.52
C ASN A 74 22.83 23.03 -30.74
N LEU A 75 22.83 22.49 -31.95
CA LEU A 75 22.04 21.32 -32.30
C LEU A 75 22.61 20.13 -31.51
N PRO A 76 21.81 19.41 -30.70
CA PRO A 76 22.31 18.30 -29.90
C PRO A 76 22.96 17.26 -30.81
N SER A 77 24.18 16.86 -30.47
CA SER A 77 25.02 15.92 -31.23
C SER A 77 24.51 14.48 -31.27
N ASN A 78 23.38 14.18 -30.61
CA ASN A 78 22.74 12.88 -30.57
C ASN A 78 21.41 12.91 -31.34
N PHE A 79 21.49 12.96 -32.67
CA PHE A 79 20.31 12.62 -33.47
C PHE A 79 20.09 11.10 -33.40
N PRO A 80 18.86 10.63 -33.10
CA PRO A 80 18.54 9.22 -33.18
C PRO A 80 18.84 8.69 -34.58
N GLN A 81 19.51 7.55 -34.65
CA GLN A 81 19.89 6.93 -35.91
C GLN A 81 18.65 6.30 -36.54
N PHE A 82 17.95 7.05 -37.38
CA PHE A 82 16.77 6.55 -38.07
C PHE A 82 17.12 5.49 -39.11
N THR A 83 16.32 4.44 -39.18
CA THR A 83 16.36 3.47 -40.27
C THR A 83 15.48 3.91 -41.44
N TYR A 84 15.70 3.37 -42.65
CA TYR A 84 14.85 3.71 -43.80
C TYR A 84 13.41 3.22 -43.61
N ILE A 85 13.22 2.11 -42.91
CA ILE A 85 11.89 1.57 -42.61
C ILE A 85 11.12 2.46 -41.62
N GLU A 86 11.76 2.98 -40.57
CA GLU A 86 11.11 3.94 -39.65
C GLU A 86 10.67 5.20 -40.39
N LEU A 87 11.55 5.78 -41.21
CA LEU A 87 11.23 6.96 -42.02
C LEU A 87 10.10 6.69 -43.03
N PHE A 88 9.97 5.43 -43.47
CA PHE A 88 8.89 5.00 -44.33
C PHE A 88 7.58 4.89 -43.55
N GLU A 89 7.58 4.23 -42.40
CA GLU A 89 6.42 4.07 -41.51
C GLU A 89 5.85 5.43 -41.07
N PHE A 90 6.70 6.39 -40.72
CA PHE A 90 6.27 7.75 -40.37
C PHE A 90 5.59 8.52 -41.51
N ALA A 91 5.86 8.15 -42.77
CA ALA A 91 5.29 8.81 -43.94
C ALA A 91 4.04 8.12 -44.49
N ILE A 92 3.59 7.02 -43.85
CA ILE A 92 2.36 6.32 -44.23
C ILE A 92 1.15 7.21 -43.89
N PRO A 93 0.29 7.56 -44.85
CA PRO A 93 -0.84 8.44 -44.61
C PRO A 93 -1.86 7.79 -43.67
N GLY A 94 -2.24 8.50 -42.61
CA GLY A 94 -3.33 8.08 -41.72
C GLY A 94 -3.16 6.67 -41.13
N THR A 95 -1.92 6.18 -41.03
CA THR A 95 -1.61 4.81 -40.60
C THR A 95 -2.41 3.75 -41.37
N SER A 96 -2.59 3.97 -42.69
CA SER A 96 -3.43 3.12 -43.56
C SER A 96 -3.05 1.64 -43.54
N PHE A 97 -1.79 1.33 -43.24
CA PHE A 97 -1.30 -0.02 -42.98
C PHE A 97 -0.10 0.04 -42.03
N GLY A 98 0.19 -1.08 -41.37
CA GLY A 98 1.41 -1.27 -40.58
C GLY A 98 2.27 -2.38 -41.18
N LEU A 99 3.60 -2.22 -41.08
CA LEU A 99 4.54 -3.26 -41.52
C LEU A 99 4.68 -4.33 -40.44
N THR A 100 5.01 -5.55 -40.88
CA THR A 100 5.25 -6.68 -39.98
C THR A 100 6.33 -6.39 -38.93
N SER A 101 6.20 -7.00 -37.76
CA SER A 101 7.21 -6.99 -36.70
C SER A 101 8.31 -8.03 -36.93
N ASP A 102 8.19 -8.90 -37.94
CA ASP A 102 9.21 -9.88 -38.28
C ASP A 102 10.51 -9.20 -38.74
N GLN A 103 11.57 -9.40 -37.97
CA GLN A 103 12.85 -8.73 -38.16
C GLN A 103 13.51 -9.06 -39.50
N VAL A 104 13.29 -10.26 -40.05
CA VAL A 104 13.83 -10.66 -41.35
C VAL A 104 13.18 -9.84 -42.46
N MET A 105 11.84 -9.85 -42.52
CA MET A 105 11.07 -9.07 -43.48
C MET A 105 11.31 -7.56 -43.33
N ARG A 106 11.41 -7.04 -42.10
CA ARG A 106 11.75 -5.63 -41.84
C ARG A 106 13.13 -5.27 -42.40
N SER A 107 14.10 -6.16 -42.25
CA SER A 107 15.46 -5.95 -42.78
C SER A 107 15.49 -5.94 -44.31
N GLU A 108 14.70 -6.82 -44.95
CA GLU A 108 14.54 -6.85 -46.42
C GLU A 108 13.94 -5.54 -46.95
N ILE A 109 12.86 -5.07 -46.33
CA ILE A 109 12.19 -3.80 -46.66
C ILE A 109 13.17 -2.64 -46.51
N ASN A 110 13.85 -2.57 -45.37
CA ASN A 110 14.83 -1.53 -45.07
C ASN A 110 15.99 -1.53 -46.10
N HIS A 111 16.48 -2.72 -46.50
CA HIS A 111 17.50 -2.85 -47.53
C HIS A 111 17.01 -2.35 -48.90
N SER A 112 15.80 -2.74 -49.30
CA SER A 112 15.20 -2.33 -50.58
C SER A 112 15.03 -0.80 -50.65
N LEU A 113 14.52 -0.18 -49.58
CA LEU A 113 14.40 1.27 -49.46
C LEU A 113 15.77 1.97 -49.50
N ARG A 114 16.78 1.42 -48.82
CA ARG A 114 18.16 1.94 -48.85
C ARG A 114 18.72 1.92 -50.27
N VAL A 115 18.59 0.81 -51.00
CA VAL A 115 19.09 0.68 -52.38
C VAL A 115 18.38 1.66 -53.29
N MET A 116 17.07 1.82 -53.14
CA MET A 116 16.28 2.79 -53.91
C MET A 116 16.75 4.22 -53.66
N ALA A 117 16.92 4.61 -52.39
CA ALA A 117 17.38 5.93 -52.00
C ALA A 117 18.80 6.23 -52.52
N ALA A 118 19.71 5.25 -52.45
CA ALA A 118 21.07 5.36 -52.97
C ALA A 118 21.11 5.59 -54.48
N LYS A 119 20.28 4.85 -55.25
CA LYS A 119 20.16 5.01 -56.70
C LYS A 119 19.66 6.41 -57.07
N VAL A 120 18.59 6.86 -56.41
CA VAL A 120 18.05 8.20 -56.63
C VAL A 120 19.09 9.27 -56.27
N TYR A 121 19.76 9.14 -55.13
CA TYR A 121 20.81 10.08 -54.75
C TYR A 121 21.94 10.16 -55.80
N ALA A 122 22.38 9.02 -56.34
CA ALA A 122 23.37 8.97 -57.41
C ALA A 122 22.89 9.66 -58.70
N GLU A 123 21.60 9.52 -59.06
CA GLU A 123 21.01 10.23 -60.22
C GLU A 123 21.01 11.75 -60.02
N TYR A 124 20.74 12.24 -58.81
CA TYR A 124 20.88 13.66 -58.47
C TYR A 124 22.33 14.15 -58.56
N GLY A 125 23.30 13.31 -58.19
CA GLY A 125 24.73 13.63 -58.32
C GLY A 125 25.17 13.81 -59.79
N LYS A 126 24.58 13.03 -60.71
CA LYS A 126 24.88 13.06 -62.15
C LYS A 126 24.13 14.16 -62.92
N SER A 127 23.12 14.79 -62.33
CA SER A 127 22.24 15.76 -63.01
C SER A 127 22.51 17.20 -62.55
N ARG A 128 22.44 18.15 -63.49
CA ARG A 128 22.61 19.59 -63.25
C ARG A 128 21.54 20.41 -63.98
N GLY A 129 21.25 21.61 -63.48
CA GLY A 129 20.30 22.55 -64.10
C GLY A 129 18.89 21.95 -64.28
N ARG A 130 18.29 22.14 -65.46
CA ARG A 130 16.92 21.69 -65.77
C ARG A 130 16.71 20.18 -65.58
N LYS A 131 17.71 19.35 -65.89
CA LYS A 131 17.62 17.89 -65.70
C LYS A 131 17.43 17.50 -64.23
N ARG A 132 17.96 18.31 -63.31
CA ARG A 132 17.79 18.09 -61.87
C ARG A 132 16.39 18.51 -61.40
N GLN A 133 15.88 19.63 -61.89
CA GLN A 133 14.50 20.07 -61.63
C GLN A 133 13.47 19.04 -62.13
N GLN A 134 13.75 18.38 -63.25
CA GLN A 134 12.90 17.28 -63.73
C GLN A 134 12.89 16.06 -62.79
N LEU A 135 13.96 15.81 -62.03
CA LEU A 135 13.96 14.74 -61.03
C LEU A 135 13.09 15.09 -59.82
N ASP A 136 12.91 16.37 -59.51
CA ASP A 136 12.09 16.79 -58.37
C ASP A 136 10.60 16.46 -58.58
N LEU A 137 10.18 16.30 -59.84
CA LEU A 137 8.82 15.91 -60.23
C LEU A 137 8.61 14.39 -60.33
N LYS A 138 9.67 13.58 -60.20
CA LYS A 138 9.58 12.12 -60.37
C LYS A 138 9.18 11.41 -59.08
N THR A 139 8.46 10.31 -59.23
CA THR A 139 8.16 9.35 -58.18
C THR A 139 8.74 7.97 -58.52
N LYS A 140 8.97 7.17 -57.48
CA LYS A 140 9.41 5.78 -57.60
C LYS A 140 8.41 4.86 -56.91
N LYS A 141 7.91 3.86 -57.65
CA LYS A 141 7.06 2.81 -57.09
C LYS A 141 7.85 1.88 -56.19
N PHE A 142 7.36 1.70 -54.98
CA PHE A 142 7.80 0.70 -54.02
C PHE A 142 6.66 -0.29 -53.79
N HIS A 143 6.92 -1.58 -53.99
CA HIS A 143 5.89 -2.61 -53.87
C HIS A 143 5.88 -3.19 -52.47
N ILE A 144 4.69 -3.28 -51.88
CA ILE A 144 4.46 -3.99 -50.62
C ILE A 144 3.91 -5.36 -50.95
N MET A 145 4.63 -6.39 -50.51
CA MET A 145 4.32 -7.79 -50.75
C MET A 145 3.44 -8.35 -49.63
N ASP A 146 2.76 -9.45 -49.91
CA ASP A 146 2.07 -10.22 -48.88
C ASP A 146 3.06 -10.72 -47.80
N GLY A 147 2.59 -10.73 -46.55
CA GLY A 147 3.39 -11.00 -45.36
C GLY A 147 4.27 -9.84 -44.87
N GLN A 148 4.42 -8.75 -45.64
CA GLN A 148 5.14 -7.55 -45.19
C GLN A 148 4.28 -6.61 -44.34
N THR A 149 2.96 -6.82 -44.31
CA THR A 149 2.01 -6.03 -43.52
C THR A 149 1.48 -6.80 -42.32
N ILE A 150 1.05 -6.09 -41.27
CA ILE A 150 0.33 -6.69 -40.15
C ILE A 150 -1.03 -7.20 -40.64
N SER A 151 -1.37 -8.43 -40.27
CA SER A 151 -2.68 -8.99 -40.56
C SER A 151 -3.78 -8.27 -39.78
N ILE A 152 -4.81 -7.80 -40.51
CA ILE A 152 -5.98 -7.15 -39.90
C ILE A 152 -6.74 -8.12 -39.00
N THR A 153 -6.80 -9.42 -39.35
CA THR A 153 -7.50 -10.42 -38.53
C THR A 153 -6.79 -10.61 -37.19
N LYS A 154 -5.45 -10.71 -37.22
CA LYS A 154 -4.63 -10.79 -36.02
C LYS A 154 -4.79 -9.54 -35.15
N LEU A 155 -4.72 -8.35 -35.76
CA LEU A 155 -4.88 -7.09 -35.02
C LEU A 155 -6.27 -6.93 -34.38
N LYS A 156 -7.33 -7.44 -35.03
CA LYS A 156 -8.67 -7.48 -34.45
C LYS A 156 -8.75 -8.45 -33.25
N GLN A 157 -8.12 -9.61 -33.34
CA GLN A 157 -8.03 -10.58 -32.25
C GLN A 157 -7.25 -10.00 -31.06
N ASP A 158 -6.08 -9.41 -31.32
CA ASP A 158 -5.26 -8.77 -30.29
C ASP A 158 -6.03 -7.63 -29.62
N LYS A 159 -6.73 -6.80 -30.39
CA LYS A 159 -7.59 -5.74 -29.86
C LYS A 159 -8.70 -6.30 -28.96
N ALA A 160 -9.38 -7.35 -29.40
CA ALA A 160 -10.45 -7.97 -28.61
C ALA A 160 -9.90 -8.53 -27.29
N PHE A 161 -8.77 -9.24 -27.35
CA PHE A 161 -8.08 -9.76 -26.17
C PHE A 161 -7.73 -8.65 -25.16
N VAL A 162 -7.12 -7.56 -25.63
CA VAL A 162 -6.75 -6.42 -24.76
C VAL A 162 -8.00 -5.75 -24.18
N CYS A 163 -9.08 -5.64 -24.94
CA CYS A 163 -10.34 -5.09 -24.43
C CYS A 163 -10.94 -5.96 -23.32
N ASP A 164 -10.93 -7.27 -23.47
CA ASP A 164 -11.43 -8.21 -22.45
C ASP A 164 -10.55 -8.17 -21.19
N GLU A 165 -9.23 -8.11 -21.36
CA GLU A 165 -8.30 -7.99 -20.24
C GLU A 165 -8.53 -6.68 -19.47
N LEU A 166 -8.66 -5.56 -20.19
CA LEU A 166 -8.97 -4.26 -19.60
C LEU A 166 -10.31 -4.26 -18.84
N ALA A 167 -11.31 -4.98 -19.33
CA ALA A 167 -12.60 -5.10 -18.64
C ALA A 167 -12.43 -5.82 -17.29
N LYS A 168 -11.68 -6.94 -17.27
CA LYS A 168 -11.37 -7.69 -16.04
C LYS A 168 -10.58 -6.86 -15.04
N TRP A 169 -9.56 -6.12 -15.51
CA TRP A 169 -8.78 -5.22 -14.65
C TRP A 169 -9.63 -4.12 -14.03
N LYS A 170 -10.57 -3.53 -14.79
CA LYS A 170 -11.51 -2.53 -14.26
C LYS A 170 -12.43 -3.11 -13.19
N GLU A 171 -12.97 -4.30 -13.42
CA GLU A 171 -13.83 -4.97 -12.44
C GLU A 171 -13.07 -5.28 -11.15
N SER A 172 -11.85 -5.81 -11.26
CA SER A 172 -10.97 -6.05 -10.10
C SER A 172 -10.69 -4.77 -9.31
N ASN A 173 -10.41 -3.66 -10.01
CA ASN A 173 -10.14 -2.38 -9.37
C ASN A 173 -11.37 -1.85 -8.61
N ILE A 174 -12.58 -2.00 -9.17
CA ILE A 174 -13.83 -1.63 -8.50
C ILE A 174 -14.01 -2.45 -7.21
N ASN A 175 -13.77 -3.75 -7.26
CA ASN A 175 -13.87 -4.62 -6.09
C ASN A 175 -12.89 -4.19 -4.98
N LEU A 176 -11.64 -3.88 -5.34
CA LEU A 176 -10.63 -3.39 -4.40
C LEU A 176 -11.01 -2.05 -3.76
N GLU A 177 -11.55 -1.11 -4.55
CA GLU A 177 -12.04 0.17 -4.00
C GLU A 177 -13.18 -0.03 -2.99
N VAL A 178 -14.07 -0.99 -3.24
CA VAL A 178 -15.14 -1.34 -2.30
C VAL A 178 -14.57 -1.95 -1.01
N GLU A 179 -13.61 -2.86 -1.12
CA GLU A 179 -12.97 -3.50 0.02
C GLU A 179 -12.19 -2.50 0.89
N ILE A 180 -11.45 -1.58 0.26
CA ILE A 180 -10.74 -0.51 0.96
C ILE A 180 -11.72 0.36 1.75
N LYS A 181 -12.84 0.77 1.14
CA LYS A 181 -13.86 1.58 1.82
C LYS A 181 -14.48 0.83 3.00
N LYS A 182 -14.75 -0.47 2.84
CA LYS A 182 -15.28 -1.31 3.90
C LYS A 182 -14.30 -1.41 5.08
N LEU A 183 -13.04 -1.73 4.82
CA LEU A 183 -12.01 -1.84 5.85
C LEU A 183 -11.76 -0.50 6.57
N HIS A 184 -11.78 0.61 5.84
CA HIS A 184 -11.66 1.94 6.43
C HIS A 184 -12.81 2.23 7.40
N HIS A 185 -14.04 1.90 7.00
CA HIS A 185 -15.21 2.09 7.86
C HIS A 185 -15.15 1.21 9.11
N GLU A 186 -14.76 -0.07 8.97
CA GLU A 186 -14.56 -0.97 10.11
C GLU A 186 -13.49 -0.44 11.08
N MET A 187 -12.40 0.12 10.54
CA MET A 187 -11.35 0.74 11.35
C MET A 187 -11.84 1.98 12.10
N GLU A 188 -12.61 2.86 11.45
CA GLU A 188 -13.21 4.04 12.10
C GLU A 188 -14.14 3.65 13.25
N MET A 189 -14.98 2.65 13.04
CA MET A 189 -15.88 2.12 14.07
C MET A 189 -15.11 1.56 15.27
N ALA A 190 -14.04 0.79 15.02
CA ALA A 190 -13.20 0.25 16.08
C ALA A 190 -12.46 1.36 16.87
N ILE A 191 -11.98 2.42 16.19
CA ILE A 191 -11.36 3.58 16.85
C ILE A 191 -12.39 4.28 17.74
N GLN A 192 -13.61 4.49 17.24
CA GLN A 192 -14.67 5.14 18.00
C GLN A 192 -15.03 4.34 19.26
N GLU A 193 -15.24 3.03 19.14
CA GLU A 193 -15.52 2.15 20.29
C GLU A 193 -14.39 2.22 21.34
N LYS A 194 -13.13 2.22 20.89
CA LYS A 194 -11.98 2.35 21.80
C LYS A 194 -11.95 3.71 22.49
N ASN A 195 -12.26 4.79 21.79
CA ASN A 195 -12.31 6.13 22.38
C ASN A 195 -13.41 6.23 23.44
N GLU A 196 -14.60 5.67 23.20
CA GLU A 196 -15.69 5.63 24.18
C GLU A 196 -15.28 4.88 25.45
N VAL A 197 -14.56 3.76 25.32
CA VAL A 197 -14.02 3.03 26.47
C VAL A 197 -12.97 3.85 27.23
N ILE A 198 -12.08 4.55 26.51
CA ILE A 198 -11.05 5.42 27.11
C ILE A 198 -11.71 6.55 27.90
N GLU A 199 -12.70 7.23 27.34
CA GLU A 199 -13.42 8.32 28.00
C GLU A 199 -14.12 7.84 29.28
N ASN A 200 -14.77 6.68 29.23
CA ASN A 200 -15.40 6.08 30.41
C ASN A 200 -14.37 5.75 31.51
N LEU A 201 -13.24 5.14 31.14
CA LEU A 201 -12.17 4.83 32.09
C LEU A 201 -11.52 6.09 32.67
N GLN A 202 -11.36 7.15 31.87
CA GLN A 202 -10.88 8.45 32.34
C GLN A 202 -11.84 9.05 33.36
N SER A 203 -13.15 9.04 33.09
CA SER A 203 -14.16 9.50 34.04
C SER A 203 -14.11 8.73 35.36
N LYS A 204 -14.02 7.39 35.31
CA LYS A 204 -13.91 6.55 36.52
C LYS A 204 -12.62 6.83 37.31
N ASN A 205 -11.50 7.01 36.61
CA ASN A 205 -10.25 7.38 37.26
C ASN A 205 -10.34 8.74 37.95
N GLU A 206 -10.99 9.73 37.34
CA GLU A 206 -11.23 11.02 37.99
C GLU A 206 -12.10 10.91 39.24
N GLU A 207 -13.14 10.08 39.23
CA GLU A 207 -13.97 9.81 40.41
C GLU A 207 -13.17 9.16 41.54
N LEU A 208 -12.34 8.16 41.21
CA LEU A 208 -11.45 7.51 42.18
C LEU A 208 -10.43 8.49 42.77
N LEU A 209 -9.83 9.35 41.94
CA LEU A 209 -8.91 10.39 42.40
C LEU A 209 -9.62 11.35 43.37
N LYS A 210 -10.85 11.79 43.06
CA LYS A 210 -11.65 12.61 43.98
C LYS A 210 -11.90 11.89 45.31
N TYR A 211 -12.15 10.58 45.27
CA TYR A 211 -12.38 9.79 46.48
C TYR A 211 -11.10 9.68 47.33
N ILE A 212 -9.95 9.43 46.72
CA ILE A 212 -8.64 9.43 47.40
C ILE A 212 -8.39 10.79 48.06
N ASP A 213 -8.61 11.88 47.33
CA ASP A 213 -8.50 13.25 47.85
C ASP A 213 -9.36 13.48 49.11
N LEU A 214 -10.60 12.96 49.12
CA LEU A 214 -11.50 13.06 50.26
C LEU A 214 -11.01 12.24 51.46
N LEU A 215 -10.48 11.03 51.21
CA LEU A 215 -9.92 10.19 52.25
C LEU A 215 -8.69 10.84 52.89
N GLU A 216 -7.76 11.37 52.08
CA GLU A 216 -6.55 12.05 52.55
C GLU A 216 -6.87 13.33 53.35
N LYS A 217 -7.90 14.09 52.95
CA LYS A 217 -8.35 15.30 53.65
C LYS A 217 -9.15 15.02 54.92
N SER A 218 -9.60 13.78 55.13
CA SER A 218 -10.40 13.44 56.31
C SER A 218 -9.51 13.24 57.55
N GLU A 219 -9.41 14.26 58.40
CA GLU A 219 -8.74 14.18 59.72
C GLU A 219 -9.30 13.05 60.62
N LYS A 220 -10.52 12.56 60.35
CA LYS A 220 -11.15 11.44 61.06
C LYS A 220 -10.47 10.09 60.80
N MET A 221 -9.63 9.96 59.76
CA MET A 221 -8.83 8.75 59.52
C MET A 221 -7.43 8.82 60.13
N GLN A 222 -7.02 9.96 60.69
CA GLN A 222 -5.80 10.03 61.49
C GLN A 222 -5.99 9.27 62.82
N HIS A 223 -4.94 8.60 63.29
CA HIS A 223 -5.00 7.81 64.52
C HIS A 223 -5.32 8.69 65.73
N GLN A 224 -6.58 8.70 66.16
CA GLN A 224 -7.03 9.42 67.36
C GLN A 224 -6.86 8.61 68.67
N GLY A 225 -6.28 7.41 68.58
CA GLY A 225 -6.01 6.57 69.74
C GLY A 225 -4.79 7.05 70.54
N LYS A 226 -4.70 6.62 71.80
CA LYS A 226 -3.49 6.80 72.62
C LYS A 226 -2.34 5.98 72.06
N ASP A 227 -1.13 6.49 72.17
CA ASP A 227 0.07 5.73 71.83
C ASP A 227 0.18 4.48 72.70
N ILE A 228 0.73 3.40 72.13
CA ILE A 228 0.89 2.13 72.83
C ILE A 228 1.71 2.30 74.13
N SER A 229 2.64 3.25 74.14
CA SER A 229 3.44 3.64 75.31
C SER A 229 2.59 4.11 76.48
N GLU A 230 1.43 4.72 76.21
CA GLU A 230 0.49 5.30 77.18
C GLU A 230 -0.63 4.33 77.61
N THR A 231 -0.73 3.17 76.95
CA THR A 231 -1.75 2.18 77.28
C THR A 231 -1.34 1.34 78.50
N LYS A 232 -2.25 1.21 79.50
CA LYS A 232 -1.99 0.41 80.71
C LYS A 232 -1.87 -1.10 80.44
N LYS A 233 -2.41 -1.61 79.34
CA LYS A 233 -2.45 -3.04 78.98
C LYS A 233 -1.76 -3.31 77.64
N LYS A 234 -0.51 -2.89 77.50
CA LYS A 234 0.28 -2.94 76.24
C LYS A 234 0.21 -4.28 75.51
N SER A 235 0.49 -5.39 76.21
CA SER A 235 0.47 -6.74 75.63
C SER A 235 -0.89 -7.12 75.04
N ARG A 236 -2.00 -6.80 75.73
CA ARG A 236 -3.36 -7.07 75.22
C ARG A 236 -3.70 -6.21 74.01
N THR A 237 -3.28 -4.95 74.02
CA THR A 237 -3.48 -4.05 72.87
C THR A 237 -2.70 -4.52 71.65
N LEU A 238 -1.44 -4.93 71.83
CA LEU A 238 -0.61 -5.52 70.77
C LEU A 238 -1.21 -6.82 70.22
N LYS A 239 -1.74 -7.70 71.10
CA LYS A 239 -2.40 -8.93 70.67
C LYS A 239 -3.67 -8.67 69.87
N ASN A 240 -4.48 -7.69 70.26
CA ASN A 240 -5.67 -7.29 69.50
C ASN A 240 -5.31 -6.66 68.15
N PHE A 241 -4.23 -5.87 68.09
CA PHE A 241 -3.71 -5.34 66.83
C PHE A 241 -3.26 -6.47 65.90
N LEU A 242 -2.53 -7.46 66.43
CA LEU A 242 -2.11 -8.64 65.68
C LEU A 242 -3.30 -9.44 65.13
N SER A 243 -4.29 -9.76 65.96
CA SER A 243 -5.47 -10.51 65.51
C SER A 243 -6.22 -9.80 64.37
N ARG A 244 -6.29 -8.47 64.40
CA ARG A 244 -6.89 -7.68 63.30
C ARG A 244 -6.00 -7.62 62.07
N ALA A 245 -4.69 -7.46 62.26
CA ALA A 245 -3.72 -7.52 61.18
C ALA A 245 -3.77 -8.90 60.50
N GLU A 246 -3.86 -9.97 61.27
CA GLU A 246 -4.00 -11.35 60.80
C GLU A 246 -5.25 -11.54 59.92
N THR A 247 -6.39 -10.94 60.29
CA THR A 247 -7.58 -10.94 59.42
C THR A 247 -7.34 -10.19 58.11
N ALA A 248 -6.67 -9.04 58.14
CA ALA A 248 -6.33 -8.30 56.92
C ALA A 248 -5.27 -9.03 56.07
N LEU A 249 -4.37 -9.78 56.70
CA LEU A 249 -3.33 -10.58 56.06
C LEU A 249 -3.89 -11.89 55.48
N TRP A 250 -4.97 -12.43 56.05
CA TRP A 250 -5.72 -13.52 55.44
C TRP A 250 -6.21 -13.15 54.04
N PHE A 251 -6.68 -11.90 53.86
CA PHE A 251 -7.00 -11.38 52.54
C PHE A 251 -5.74 -11.24 51.65
N ALA A 252 -4.60 -10.78 52.18
CA ALA A 252 -3.36 -10.73 51.40
C ALA A 252 -2.89 -12.12 50.91
N LYS A 253 -3.15 -13.18 51.71
CA LYS A 253 -2.87 -14.56 51.35
C LYS A 253 -3.65 -15.03 50.12
N SER A 254 -4.88 -14.54 49.88
CA SER A 254 -5.63 -14.87 48.66
C SER A 254 -4.98 -14.32 47.38
N PHE A 255 -4.07 -13.35 47.51
CA PHE A 255 -3.24 -12.82 46.42
C PHE A 255 -1.82 -13.42 46.41
N GLY A 256 -1.56 -14.47 47.19
CA GLY A 256 -0.29 -15.19 47.22
C GLY A 256 0.81 -14.55 48.08
N LEU A 257 0.45 -13.66 49.00
CA LEU A 257 1.40 -13.03 49.93
C LEU A 257 1.34 -13.71 51.30
N GLU A 258 2.46 -14.25 51.78
CA GLU A 258 2.59 -14.80 53.12
C GLU A 258 3.46 -13.89 54.00
N LEU A 259 2.99 -13.59 55.22
CA LEU A 259 3.75 -12.79 56.18
C LEU A 259 4.65 -13.69 57.02
N GLU A 260 5.96 -13.50 56.92
CA GLU A 260 6.96 -14.27 57.68
C GLU A 260 7.22 -13.68 59.08
N SER A 261 7.37 -12.36 59.20
CA SER A 261 7.45 -11.67 60.49
C SER A 261 7.10 -10.18 60.35
N MET A 262 6.63 -9.56 61.43
CA MET A 262 6.35 -8.11 61.46
C MET A 262 7.13 -7.46 62.60
N THR A 263 7.95 -6.45 62.26
CA THR A 263 8.65 -5.64 63.26
C THR A 263 8.01 -4.26 63.31
N VAL A 264 7.46 -3.89 64.48
CA VAL A 264 6.82 -2.59 64.71
C VAL A 264 7.64 -1.80 65.71
N LYS A 265 7.83 -0.50 65.47
CA LYS A 265 8.59 0.38 66.35
C LYS A 265 7.66 1.43 66.95
N GLU A 266 7.68 1.59 68.26
CA GLU A 266 6.98 2.68 68.94
C GLU A 266 7.58 4.04 68.54
N ILE A 267 6.73 4.99 68.16
CA ILE A 267 7.17 6.31 67.66
C ILE A 267 7.88 7.11 68.76
N ASN A 268 7.30 7.15 69.98
CA ASN A 268 7.81 8.00 71.05
C ASN A 268 8.92 7.36 71.89
N SER A 269 8.86 6.04 72.12
CA SER A 269 9.83 5.33 72.97
C SER A 269 10.96 4.67 72.18
N ASN A 270 10.83 4.62 70.85
CA ASN A 270 11.73 3.89 69.94
C ASN A 270 11.87 2.38 70.21
N VAL A 271 11.05 1.80 71.09
CA VAL A 271 11.05 0.37 71.39
C VAL A 271 10.59 -0.42 70.17
N ARG A 272 11.33 -1.46 69.79
CA ARG A 272 10.96 -2.38 68.71
C ARG A 272 10.24 -3.59 69.31
N HIS A 273 9.10 -3.91 68.73
CA HIS A 273 8.32 -5.11 68.98
C HIS A 273 8.45 -6.00 67.74
N ASN A 274 9.18 -7.09 67.88
CA ASN A 274 9.22 -8.12 66.86
C ASN A 274 8.08 -9.09 67.12
N LEU A 275 7.21 -9.24 66.13
CA LEU A 275 6.03 -10.08 66.21
C LEU A 275 6.25 -11.18 65.16
N VAL A 276 6.62 -12.35 65.64
CA VAL A 276 6.68 -13.56 64.83
C VAL A 276 5.24 -14.07 64.73
N VAL A 277 4.76 -14.23 63.50
CA VAL A 277 3.48 -14.89 63.25
C VAL A 277 3.79 -16.39 63.28
N ASP A 278 3.61 -17.02 64.44
CA ASP A 278 3.71 -18.47 64.56
C ASP A 278 2.58 -19.12 63.76
N ASN A 279 2.83 -19.39 62.48
CA ASN A 279 1.97 -20.24 61.65
C ASN A 279 2.12 -21.74 62.01
N SER A 280 2.93 -22.07 63.02
CA SER A 280 2.97 -23.41 63.60
C SER A 280 1.88 -23.54 64.66
N GLY A 281 0.84 -24.31 64.32
CA GLY A 281 -0.23 -24.70 65.22
C GLY A 281 0.28 -25.01 66.62
N THR A 282 -0.17 -24.23 67.59
CA THR A 282 -0.09 -24.62 68.99
C THR A 282 -1.20 -25.62 69.22
N ASP A 283 -0.82 -26.90 69.20
CA ASP A 283 -1.51 -27.95 69.94
C ASP A 283 -1.61 -27.50 71.41
N ASN A 284 -2.72 -26.85 71.74
CA ASN A 284 -3.26 -26.81 73.08
C ASN A 284 -4.77 -26.65 72.94
N THR A 285 -5.43 -27.77 73.22
CA THR A 285 -6.85 -27.98 73.44
C THR A 285 -7.59 -26.77 74.01
N ASP A 286 -8.81 -26.62 73.48
CA ASP A 286 -9.92 -25.77 73.91
C ASP A 286 -10.11 -24.44 73.15
N ASN A 287 -11.14 -24.49 72.28
CA ASN A 287 -11.80 -23.42 71.52
C ASN A 287 -11.27 -23.14 70.11
N VAL A 288 -11.39 -24.14 69.23
CA VAL A 288 -11.47 -23.91 67.79
C VAL A 288 -12.84 -23.26 67.50
N SER A 289 -12.87 -21.95 67.34
CA SER A 289 -14.04 -21.22 66.83
C SER A 289 -13.69 -20.62 65.48
N GLY A 290 -13.80 -21.43 64.45
CA GLY A 290 -13.50 -21.11 63.06
C GLY A 290 -13.97 -22.26 62.17
N PHE A 291 -14.14 -21.99 60.87
CA PHE A 291 -14.76 -22.89 59.89
C PHE A 291 -14.14 -24.31 59.86
N ASP A 292 -12.86 -24.44 60.26
CA ASP A 292 -12.13 -25.71 60.38
C ASP A 292 -12.53 -26.56 61.62
N ALA A 293 -13.38 -26.05 62.50
CA ALA A 293 -13.94 -26.76 63.66
C ALA A 293 -15.25 -27.49 63.36
N LEU A 294 -15.84 -27.28 62.18
CA LEU A 294 -17.14 -27.81 61.85
C LEU A 294 -17.05 -29.33 61.65
N SER A 295 -18.00 -30.05 62.24
CA SER A 295 -18.14 -31.48 61.97
C SER A 295 -18.45 -31.70 60.49
N ASP A 296 -18.10 -32.85 59.92
CA ASP A 296 -18.41 -33.17 58.52
C ASP A 296 -19.90 -33.01 58.18
N ASP A 297 -20.79 -33.24 59.15
CA ASP A 297 -22.24 -33.04 59.02
C ASP A 297 -22.60 -31.55 58.90
N ASP A 298 -21.92 -30.67 59.64
CA ASP A 298 -22.16 -29.23 59.59
C ASP A 298 -21.52 -28.59 58.35
N ASN A 299 -20.36 -29.09 57.91
CA ASN A 299 -19.79 -28.72 56.62
C ASN A 299 -20.74 -29.09 55.47
N GLY A 300 -21.34 -30.28 55.52
CA GLY A 300 -22.36 -30.69 54.54
C GLY A 300 -23.63 -29.84 54.57
N LYS A 301 -24.00 -29.24 55.72
CA LYS A 301 -25.10 -28.27 55.79
C LYS A 301 -24.70 -26.92 55.19
N VAL A 302 -23.50 -26.44 55.48
CA VAL A 302 -22.99 -25.17 54.94
C VAL A 302 -22.87 -25.24 53.41
N GLU A 303 -22.40 -26.36 52.87
CA GLU A 303 -22.33 -26.59 51.42
C GLU A 303 -23.72 -26.60 50.76
N LYS A 304 -24.73 -27.22 51.41
CA LYS A 304 -26.13 -27.17 50.95
C LYS A 304 -26.71 -25.76 50.97
N VAL A 305 -26.38 -24.96 51.98
CA VAL A 305 -26.82 -23.56 52.05
C VAL A 305 -26.15 -22.72 50.96
N LEU A 306 -24.84 -22.86 50.76
CA LEU A 306 -24.10 -22.22 49.66
C LEU A 306 -24.67 -22.59 48.28
N PHE A 307 -25.01 -23.87 48.08
CA PHE A 307 -25.65 -24.34 46.85
C PHE A 307 -27.03 -23.69 46.63
N LEU A 308 -27.83 -23.52 47.69
CA LEU A 308 -29.13 -22.85 47.58
C LEU A 308 -28.97 -21.35 47.27
N LEU A 309 -27.98 -20.68 47.86
CA LEU A 309 -27.69 -19.27 47.59
C LEU A 309 -27.28 -19.04 46.14
N ASP A 310 -26.40 -19.89 45.62
CA ASP A 310 -25.94 -19.85 44.24
C ASP A 310 -27.07 -20.17 43.25
N LYS A 311 -27.90 -21.18 43.56
CA LYS A 311 -28.99 -21.61 42.68
C LYS A 311 -30.18 -20.65 42.63
N PHE A 312 -30.44 -19.90 43.70
CA PHE A 312 -31.58 -18.99 43.80
C PHE A 312 -31.19 -17.50 43.81
N CYS A 313 -29.90 -17.18 43.67
CA CYS A 313 -29.34 -15.82 43.62
C CYS A 313 -29.83 -14.91 44.77
N VAL A 314 -29.95 -15.43 45.98
CA VAL A 314 -30.38 -14.66 47.16
C VAL A 314 -29.17 -14.05 47.87
N GLY A 315 -29.20 -12.74 48.12
CA GLY A 315 -28.14 -12.00 48.82
C GLY A 315 -28.31 -11.98 50.34
N ASP A 316 -27.40 -11.28 51.02
CA ASP A 316 -27.31 -11.16 52.50
C ASP A 316 -28.63 -10.82 53.22
N ALA A 317 -29.56 -10.12 52.54
CA ALA A 317 -30.86 -9.78 53.10
C ALA A 317 -31.70 -11.02 53.48
N PHE A 318 -31.57 -12.12 52.73
CA PHE A 318 -32.27 -13.38 52.99
C PHE A 318 -31.73 -14.11 54.23
N TYR A 319 -30.42 -14.01 54.47
CA TYR A 319 -29.78 -14.57 55.67
C TYR A 319 -30.30 -13.93 56.95
N HIS A 320 -30.49 -12.61 56.93
CA HIS A 320 -30.96 -11.87 58.08
C HIS A 320 -32.42 -12.23 58.44
N GLU A 321 -33.26 -12.50 57.45
CA GLU A 321 -34.65 -12.93 57.70
C GLU A 321 -34.74 -14.38 58.20
N ILE A 322 -33.94 -15.31 57.68
CA ILE A 322 -33.96 -16.72 58.14
C ILE A 322 -33.40 -16.90 59.55
N THR A 323 -32.36 -16.15 59.91
CA THR A 323 -31.75 -16.26 61.26
C THR A 323 -32.54 -15.53 62.35
N MET A 324 -33.60 -14.81 61.98
CA MET A 324 -34.52 -14.12 62.89
C MET A 324 -35.83 -14.89 63.18
N LEU A 325 -36.03 -16.07 62.58
CA LEU A 325 -37.13 -17.00 62.83
C LEU A 325 -36.76 -18.05 63.89
#